data_AF-A0A4Y8VEW3-F1
#
_entry.id   AF-A0A4Y8VEW3-F1
#
_cell.length_a   1.000
_cell.length_b   1.000
_cell.length_c   1.000
_cell.angle_alpha   90.00
_cell.angle_beta   90.00
_cell.angle_gamma   90.00
#
_symmetry.space_group_name_H-M   'P 1'
#
loop_
_entity.id
_entity.type
_entity.pdbx_description
1 polymer ?
#
loop_
_entity_poly.entity_id
_entity_poly.type
_entity_poly.pdbx_seq_one_letter_code
_entity_poly.pdbx_strand_id
1 'polypeptide(L)'
;MLILKLLLIPGFLLLISLAGKRWGPSVAGWLSGLPVVVGPILFFLAIEQGPAFAAQSAVAALSAMFAMIAFCVTYAQVAQRANWPLALVVSLSVWAVLALILSLIPASLPFSVAAAATALLAAPYLFPKVQPVVGGPAPKSDKLVWRMIAGAALTLVVTMLASTVGERWSGLLAVFPVLGSVMAVFSQQTRGPAFTAALLRATATGMYSFSAFCLVLALTVPGLGFGGFGVAVAVSVAMLGVTRQLLAKPAPAPSTN
;
A
#
# COMPACT_ATOMS: atom_id res chain seq x y z
N MET A 1 -13.34 -19.43 2.94
CA MET A 1 -12.40 -18.39 3.41
C MET A 1 -11.08 -18.38 2.65
N LEU A 2 -10.40 -19.52 2.46
CA LEU A 2 -9.13 -19.56 1.73
C LEU A 2 -9.23 -19.10 0.26
N ILE A 3 -10.26 -19.53 -0.48
CA ILE A 3 -10.48 -19.15 -1.88
C ILE A 3 -10.69 -17.64 -2.05
N LEU A 4 -11.44 -17.01 -1.13
CA LEU A 4 -11.64 -15.56 -1.14
C LEU A 4 -10.33 -14.82 -0.80
N LYS A 5 -9.56 -15.28 0.20
CA LYS A 5 -8.22 -14.75 0.52
C LYS A 5 -7.24 -14.91 -0.68
N LEU A 6 -7.34 -16.03 -1.41
CA LEU A 6 -6.48 -16.38 -2.56
C LEU A 6 -6.83 -15.65 -3.86
N LEU A 7 -8.11 -15.37 -4.13
CA LEU A 7 -8.54 -14.71 -5.38
C LEU A 7 -8.58 -13.20 -5.27
N LEU A 8 -8.71 -12.66 -4.06
CA LEU A 8 -8.87 -11.23 -3.85
C LEU A 8 -7.61 -10.46 -4.30
N ILE A 9 -6.42 -10.90 -3.89
CA ILE A 9 -5.16 -10.22 -4.28
C ILE A 9 -4.86 -10.35 -5.79
N PRO A 10 -4.92 -11.54 -6.42
CA PRO A 10 -4.78 -11.66 -7.87
C PRO A 10 -5.83 -10.88 -8.66
N GLY A 11 -7.08 -10.84 -8.19
CA GLY A 11 -8.16 -10.06 -8.80
C GLY A 11 -7.88 -8.56 -8.76
N PHE A 12 -7.48 -8.03 -7.59
CA PHE A 12 -7.11 -6.62 -7.47
C PHE A 12 -5.83 -6.28 -8.26
N LEU A 13 -4.82 -7.16 -8.25
CA LEU A 13 -3.63 -7.01 -9.09
C LEU A 13 -4.00 -6.92 -10.57
N LEU A 14 -4.95 -7.73 -11.03
CA LEU A 14 -5.45 -7.69 -12.40
C LEU A 14 -6.13 -6.35 -12.70
N LEU A 15 -7.05 -5.90 -11.85
CA LEU A 15 -7.77 -4.64 -12.02
C LEU A 15 -6.82 -3.43 -12.04
N ILE A 16 -5.86 -3.38 -11.11
CA ILE A 16 -4.84 -2.32 -11.04
C ILE A 16 -3.93 -2.37 -12.27
N SER A 17 -3.54 -3.56 -12.72
CA SER A 17 -2.73 -3.73 -13.93
C SER A 17 -3.48 -3.27 -15.19
N LEU A 18 -4.77 -3.57 -15.30
CA LEU A 18 -5.63 -3.09 -16.39
C LEU A 18 -5.79 -1.57 -16.33
N ALA A 19 -5.98 -1.02 -15.14
CA ALA A 19 -6.03 0.42 -14.94
C ALA A 19 -4.71 1.10 -15.36
N GLY A 20 -3.57 0.48 -15.05
CA GLY A 20 -2.25 0.96 -15.48
C GLY A 20 -2.04 0.91 -16.98
N LYS A 21 -2.61 -0.10 -17.67
CA LYS A 21 -2.61 -0.16 -19.14
C LYS A 21 -3.45 0.95 -19.75
N ARG A 22 -4.61 1.26 -19.17
CA ARG A 22 -5.56 2.22 -19.75
C ARG A 22 -5.26 3.67 -19.41
N TRP A 23 -4.79 3.96 -18.20
CA TRP A 23 -4.64 5.33 -17.67
C TRP A 23 -3.22 5.64 -17.14
N GLY A 24 -2.27 4.72 -17.25
CA GLY A 24 -0.87 4.95 -16.90
C GLY A 24 -0.49 4.66 -15.43
N PRO A 25 0.81 4.85 -15.08
CA PRO A 25 1.37 4.46 -13.78
C PRO A 25 0.76 5.21 -12.61
N SER A 26 0.42 6.50 -12.81
CA SER A 26 -0.11 7.34 -11.74
C SER A 26 -1.47 6.86 -11.25
N VAL A 27 -2.38 6.47 -12.16
CA VAL A 27 -3.70 5.95 -11.78
C VAL A 27 -3.61 4.57 -11.15
N ALA A 28 -2.78 3.68 -11.70
CA ALA A 28 -2.55 2.35 -11.11
C ALA A 28 -1.98 2.45 -9.69
N GLY A 29 -0.98 3.31 -9.49
CA GLY A 29 -0.37 3.53 -8.18
C GLY A 29 -1.39 4.09 -7.19
N TRP A 30 -2.08 5.17 -7.58
CA TRP A 30 -3.10 5.79 -6.73
C TRP A 30 -4.22 4.82 -6.32
N LEU A 31 -4.74 4.02 -7.25
CA LEU A 31 -5.75 2.98 -6.92
C LEU A 31 -5.18 1.85 -6.04
N SER A 32 -3.89 1.54 -6.16
CA SER A 32 -3.25 0.51 -5.33
C SER A 32 -3.12 0.90 -3.86
N GLY A 33 -3.29 2.18 -3.52
CA GLY A 33 -3.29 2.66 -2.14
C GLY A 33 -4.63 2.53 -1.42
N LEU A 34 -5.68 2.01 -2.06
CA LEU A 34 -6.92 1.66 -1.37
C LEU A 34 -6.70 0.50 -0.36
N PRO A 35 -7.49 0.42 0.73
CA PRO A 35 -7.46 -0.69 1.68
C PRO A 35 -8.06 -1.98 1.10
N VAL A 36 -7.80 -2.28 -0.17
CA VAL A 36 -8.38 -3.45 -0.86
C VAL A 36 -7.84 -4.77 -0.32
N VAL A 37 -6.61 -4.80 0.17
CA VAL A 37 -6.03 -6.00 0.80
C VAL A 37 -6.26 -5.97 2.31
N VAL A 38 -5.87 -4.88 2.96
CA VAL A 38 -5.92 -4.76 4.42
C VAL A 38 -7.35 -4.73 4.95
N GLY A 39 -8.29 -4.08 4.26
CA GLY A 39 -9.69 -3.99 4.69
C GLY A 39 -10.33 -5.36 4.89
N PRO A 40 -10.30 -6.25 3.87
CA PRO A 40 -10.74 -7.63 4.03
C PRO A 40 -9.97 -8.40 5.11
N ILE A 41 -8.65 -8.22 5.23
CA ILE A 41 -7.85 -8.88 6.30
C ILE A 41 -8.38 -8.47 7.68
N LEU A 42 -8.54 -7.18 7.94
CA LEU A 42 -9.05 -6.67 9.22
C LEU A 42 -10.50 -7.10 9.47
N PHE A 43 -11.31 -7.22 8.42
CA PHE A 43 -12.68 -7.73 8.52
C PHE A 43 -12.71 -9.21 8.91
N PHE A 44 -11.84 -10.03 8.32
CA PHE A 44 -11.71 -11.43 8.73
C PHE A 44 -11.20 -11.56 10.15
N LEU A 45 -10.21 -10.75 10.56
CA LEU A 45 -9.75 -10.71 11.94
C LEU A 45 -10.89 -10.33 12.91
N ALA A 46 -11.78 -9.42 12.52
CA ALA A 46 -12.94 -9.06 13.33
C ALA A 46 -13.92 -10.23 13.51
N ILE A 47 -14.08 -11.07 12.48
CA ILE A 47 -14.92 -12.28 12.54
C ILE A 47 -14.23 -13.37 13.37
N GLU A 48 -12.94 -13.60 13.13
CA GLU A 48 -12.18 -14.71 13.71
C GLU A 48 -11.80 -14.46 15.19
N GLN A 49 -11.47 -13.21 15.56
CA GLN A 49 -10.94 -12.84 16.87
C GLN A 49 -11.70 -11.70 17.57
N GLY A 50 -12.71 -11.15 16.91
CA GLY A 50 -13.60 -10.13 17.47
C GLY A 50 -13.26 -8.69 17.07
N PRO A 51 -14.23 -7.75 17.20
CA PRO A 51 -14.07 -6.36 16.77
C PRO A 51 -12.93 -5.61 17.48
N ALA A 52 -12.69 -5.88 18.76
CA ALA A 52 -11.61 -5.23 19.52
C ALA A 52 -10.22 -5.56 18.97
N PHE A 53 -9.98 -6.84 18.64
CA PHE A 53 -8.75 -7.30 18.02
C PHE A 53 -8.51 -6.62 16.66
N ALA A 54 -9.58 -6.47 15.86
CA ALA A 54 -9.50 -5.78 14.58
C ALA A 54 -9.20 -4.29 14.73
N ALA A 55 -9.75 -3.62 15.76
CA ALA A 55 -9.45 -2.23 16.06
C ALA A 55 -7.97 -2.04 16.45
N GLN A 56 -7.43 -2.89 17.33
CA GLN A 56 -6.00 -2.85 17.69
C GLN A 56 -5.09 -3.19 16.49
N SER A 57 -5.48 -4.16 15.69
CA SER A 57 -4.79 -4.49 14.43
C SER A 57 -4.81 -3.30 13.46
N ALA A 58 -5.91 -2.52 13.40
CA ALA A 58 -6.00 -1.31 12.60
C ALA A 58 -5.05 -0.20 13.10
N VAL A 59 -4.90 -0.04 14.42
CA VAL A 59 -3.91 0.88 15.00
C VAL A 59 -2.49 0.48 14.58
N ALA A 60 -2.14 -0.81 14.72
CA ALA A 60 -0.84 -1.31 14.28
C ALA A 60 -0.64 -1.13 12.76
N ALA A 61 -1.65 -1.41 11.94
CA ALA A 61 -1.62 -1.20 10.50
C ALA A 61 -1.44 0.28 10.11
N LEU A 62 -2.02 1.21 10.87
CA LEU A 62 -1.81 2.64 10.67
C LEU A 62 -0.35 3.04 10.88
N SER A 63 0.31 2.52 11.94
CA SER A 63 1.75 2.76 12.14
C SER A 63 2.62 2.08 11.06
N ALA A 64 2.22 0.89 10.58
CA ALA A 64 2.92 0.12 9.55
C ALA A 64 3.03 0.87 8.21
N MET A 65 2.19 1.87 7.99
CA MET A 65 2.30 2.78 6.86
C MET A 65 3.66 3.43 6.72
N PHE A 66 4.32 3.71 7.85
CA PHE A 66 5.67 4.26 7.84
C PHE A 66 6.63 3.30 7.14
N ALA A 67 6.59 2.02 7.49
CA ALA A 67 7.40 0.99 6.84
C ALA A 67 7.02 0.80 5.37
N MET A 68 5.72 0.84 5.03
CA MET A 68 5.24 0.72 3.65
C MET A 68 5.68 1.89 2.75
N ILE A 69 5.65 3.12 3.25
CA ILE A 69 6.12 4.28 2.49
C ILE A 69 7.64 4.25 2.35
N ALA A 70 8.36 3.88 3.41
CA ALA A 70 9.80 3.67 3.35
C ALA A 70 10.18 2.63 2.28
N PHE A 71 9.47 1.49 2.23
CA PHE A 71 9.61 0.51 1.14
C PHE A 71 9.47 1.15 -0.24
N CYS A 72 8.38 1.90 -0.47
CA CYS A 72 8.12 2.53 -1.76
C CYS A 72 9.21 3.53 -2.16
N VAL A 73 9.66 4.37 -1.23
CA VAL A 73 10.72 5.35 -1.44
C VAL A 73 12.05 4.65 -1.73
N THR A 74 12.46 3.71 -0.89
CA THR A 74 13.71 2.98 -1.03
C THR A 74 13.75 2.21 -2.34
N TYR A 75 12.68 1.49 -2.70
CA TYR A 75 12.61 0.80 -3.98
C TYR A 75 12.76 1.80 -5.14
N ALA A 76 12.01 2.90 -5.11
CA ALA A 76 12.05 3.90 -6.16
C ALA A 76 13.44 4.52 -6.35
N GLN A 77 14.17 4.77 -5.25
CA GLN A 77 15.53 5.30 -5.28
C GLN A 77 16.56 4.27 -5.77
N VAL A 78 16.55 3.05 -5.20
CA VAL A 78 17.51 2.00 -5.54
C VAL A 78 17.33 1.54 -6.99
N ALA A 79 16.08 1.45 -7.47
CA ALA A 79 15.79 1.09 -8.85
C ALA A 79 16.40 2.05 -9.88
N GLN A 80 16.70 3.32 -9.52
CA GLN A 80 17.37 4.24 -10.44
C GLN A 80 18.82 3.85 -10.74
N ARG A 81 19.45 3.04 -9.88
CA ARG A 81 20.88 2.71 -9.94
C ARG A 81 21.15 1.21 -9.99
N ALA A 82 20.16 0.38 -9.72
CA ALA A 82 20.31 -1.06 -9.61
C ALA A 82 19.18 -1.83 -10.30
N ASN A 83 19.41 -3.12 -10.53
CA ASN A 83 18.42 -4.05 -11.04
C ASN A 83 17.32 -4.36 -10.01
N TRP A 84 16.22 -4.97 -10.49
CA TRP A 84 15.04 -5.25 -9.67
C TRP A 84 15.29 -6.17 -8.46
N PRO A 85 16.18 -7.19 -8.49
CA PRO A 85 16.39 -8.05 -7.32
C PRO A 85 17.02 -7.26 -6.17
N LEU A 86 18.04 -6.44 -6.45
CA LEU A 86 18.68 -5.63 -5.42
C LEU A 86 17.73 -4.57 -4.87
N ALA A 87 16.97 -3.90 -5.73
CA ALA A 87 15.96 -2.93 -5.31
C ALA A 87 14.92 -3.56 -4.38
N LEU A 88 14.44 -4.76 -4.72
CA LEU A 88 13.46 -5.50 -3.92
C LEU A 88 14.03 -5.95 -2.57
N VAL A 89 15.22 -6.56 -2.56
CA VAL A 89 15.84 -7.05 -1.31
C VAL A 89 16.12 -5.90 -0.36
N VAL A 90 16.67 -4.79 -0.84
CA VAL A 90 16.96 -3.62 -0.01
C VAL A 90 15.67 -3.01 0.54
N SER A 91 14.65 -2.81 -0.29
CA SER A 91 13.39 -2.21 0.18
C SER A 91 12.62 -3.13 1.12
N LEU A 92 12.60 -4.45 0.90
CA LEU A 92 12.01 -5.41 1.82
C LEU A 92 12.77 -5.47 3.14
N SER A 93 14.10 -5.36 3.11
CA SER A 93 14.93 -5.29 4.33
C SER A 93 14.61 -4.03 5.14
N VAL A 94 14.47 -2.87 4.48
CA VAL A 94 14.04 -1.63 5.12
C VAL A 94 12.65 -1.79 5.74
N TRP A 95 11.70 -2.36 5.01
CA TRP A 95 10.36 -2.64 5.54
C TRP A 95 10.43 -3.56 6.78
N ALA A 96 11.19 -4.65 6.70
CA ALA A 96 11.30 -5.63 7.78
C ALA A 96 11.93 -5.03 9.04
N VAL A 97 13.01 -4.27 8.90
CA VAL A 97 13.67 -3.56 10.01
C VAL A 97 12.70 -2.56 10.65
N LEU A 98 12.00 -1.76 9.84
CA LEU A 98 11.03 -0.79 10.37
C LEU A 98 9.83 -1.48 11.02
N ALA A 99 9.32 -2.57 10.45
CA ALA A 99 8.26 -3.36 11.04
C ALA A 99 8.67 -3.98 12.38
N LEU A 100 9.93 -4.45 12.50
CA LEU A 100 10.50 -4.93 13.75
C LEU A 100 10.62 -3.81 14.79
N ILE A 101 11.15 -2.63 14.41
CA ILE A 101 11.22 -1.49 15.33
C ILE A 101 9.81 -1.08 15.79
N LEU A 102 8.87 -0.99 14.84
CA LEU A 102 7.47 -0.71 15.10
C LEU A 102 6.75 -1.83 15.85
N SER A 103 7.32 -3.03 16.02
CA SER A 103 6.77 -4.11 16.84
C SER A 103 7.27 -4.08 18.30
N LEU A 104 8.28 -3.26 18.59
CA LEU A 104 8.81 -3.04 19.94
C LEU A 104 8.16 -1.85 20.68
N ILE A 105 7.69 -0.82 19.96
CA ILE A 105 7.12 0.43 20.53
C ILE A 105 5.64 0.28 20.94
N PRO A 106 5.22 0.34 22.21
CA PRO A 106 3.82 0.11 22.61
C PRO A 106 2.78 0.75 21.68
N ALA A 107 1.87 -0.06 21.14
CA ALA A 107 0.92 0.40 20.14
C ALA A 107 -0.03 1.43 20.78
N SER A 108 -0.05 2.64 20.23
CA SER A 108 -0.99 3.68 20.62
C SER A 108 -1.49 4.42 19.38
N LEU A 109 -2.74 4.87 19.44
CA LEU A 109 -3.35 5.61 18.34
C LEU A 109 -2.59 6.92 18.02
N PRO A 110 -2.19 7.75 19.01
CA PRO A 110 -1.44 8.97 18.72
C PRO A 110 -0.10 8.71 18.03
N PHE A 111 0.65 7.70 18.48
CA PHE A 111 1.89 7.29 17.84
C PHE A 111 1.66 6.83 16.41
N SER A 112 0.63 6.01 16.17
CA SER A 112 0.33 5.46 14.85
C SER A 112 -0.09 6.54 13.86
N VAL A 113 -0.90 7.51 14.31
CA VAL A 113 -1.25 8.70 13.53
C VAL A 113 -0.01 9.53 13.20
N ALA A 114 0.85 9.79 14.18
CA ALA A 114 2.09 10.53 13.97
C ALA A 114 2.99 9.83 12.95
N ALA A 115 3.21 8.52 13.09
CA ALA A 115 4.00 7.72 12.16
C ALA A 115 3.44 7.77 10.73
N ALA A 116 2.12 7.57 10.56
CA ALA A 116 1.47 7.67 9.25
C ALA A 116 1.59 9.08 8.64
N ALA A 117 1.32 10.11 9.43
CA ALA A 117 1.39 11.51 9.00
C ALA A 117 2.82 11.88 8.59
N THR A 118 3.83 11.56 9.40
CA THR A 118 5.24 11.82 9.08
C THR A 118 5.63 11.15 7.77
N ALA A 119 5.24 9.88 7.58
CA ALA A 119 5.57 9.15 6.36
C ALA A 119 4.89 9.76 5.12
N LEU A 120 3.59 10.08 5.20
CA LEU A 120 2.82 10.64 4.11
C LEU A 120 3.25 12.06 3.72
N LEU A 121 3.57 12.89 4.70
CA LEU A 121 4.05 14.26 4.49
C LEU A 121 5.49 14.30 3.98
N ALA A 122 6.34 13.36 4.42
CA ALA A 122 7.71 13.26 3.93
C ALA A 122 7.81 12.64 2.53
N ALA A 123 6.88 11.75 2.16
CA ALA A 123 6.93 11.00 0.90
C ALA A 123 7.19 11.88 -0.34
N PRO A 124 6.46 12.97 -0.61
CA PRO A 124 6.66 13.79 -1.81
C PRO A 124 8.11 14.29 -1.99
N TYR A 125 8.82 14.53 -0.88
CA TYR A 125 10.18 15.06 -0.88
C TYR A 125 11.26 13.97 -1.02
N LEU A 126 10.95 12.74 -0.61
CA LEU A 126 11.91 11.63 -0.61
C LEU A 126 11.95 10.84 -1.93
N PHE A 127 10.86 10.85 -2.72
CA PHE A 127 10.85 10.19 -4.03
C PHE A 127 11.80 10.86 -5.02
N PRO A 128 12.52 10.09 -5.86
CA PRO A 128 13.40 10.65 -6.87
C PRO A 128 12.62 11.51 -7.87
N LYS A 129 13.21 12.63 -8.28
CA LYS A 129 12.65 13.49 -9.33
C LYS A 129 12.93 12.84 -10.69
N VAL A 130 11.91 12.17 -11.22
CA VAL A 130 11.99 11.49 -12.53
C VAL A 130 10.75 11.81 -13.36
N GLN A 131 10.94 11.94 -14.68
CA GLN A 131 9.84 12.03 -15.62
C GLN A 131 9.66 10.66 -16.30
N PRO A 132 8.53 9.97 -16.07
CA PRO A 132 8.28 8.70 -16.75
C PRO A 132 8.02 8.97 -18.24
N VAL A 133 8.72 8.25 -19.12
CA VAL A 133 8.40 8.26 -20.55
C VAL A 133 7.11 7.46 -20.73
N VAL A 134 6.01 8.15 -21.08
CA VAL A 134 4.68 7.55 -21.24
C VAL A 134 4.45 6.96 -22.65
N GLY A 135 5.44 7.09 -23.55
CA GLY A 135 5.37 6.59 -24.93
C GLY A 135 6.09 5.26 -25.15
N GLY A 136 5.43 4.31 -25.82
CA GLY A 136 6.01 3.05 -26.27
C GLY A 136 4.99 1.89 -26.26
N PRO A 137 5.13 0.89 -27.17
CA PRO A 137 4.23 -0.26 -27.22
C PRO A 137 4.05 -0.90 -25.85
N ALA A 138 2.81 -1.26 -25.51
CA ALA A 138 2.56 -2.00 -24.28
C ALA A 138 3.37 -3.29 -24.31
N PRO A 139 4.17 -3.59 -23.27
CA PRO A 139 4.93 -4.83 -23.24
C PRO A 139 3.97 -6.01 -23.36
N LYS A 140 4.23 -6.91 -24.32
CA LYS A 140 3.51 -8.18 -24.44
C LYS A 140 3.76 -8.98 -23.15
N SER A 141 2.78 -9.00 -22.27
CA SER A 141 2.96 -9.54 -20.91
C SER A 141 2.61 -11.02 -20.87
N ASP A 142 3.44 -11.87 -21.47
CA ASP A 142 3.38 -13.33 -21.29
C ASP A 142 3.64 -13.75 -19.83
N LYS A 143 4.11 -12.82 -18.99
CA LYS A 143 4.46 -13.06 -17.59
C LYS A 143 3.38 -12.66 -16.58
N LEU A 144 2.16 -12.32 -17.03
CA LEU A 144 1.05 -11.94 -16.11
C LEU A 144 0.70 -13.08 -15.14
N VAL A 145 0.74 -14.33 -15.61
CA VAL A 145 0.54 -15.52 -14.77
C VAL A 145 1.61 -15.59 -13.67
N TRP A 146 2.89 -15.30 -14.01
CA TRP A 146 3.95 -15.26 -13.00
C TRP A 146 3.77 -14.13 -11.98
N ARG A 147 3.20 -12.98 -12.37
CA ARG A 147 2.80 -11.91 -11.42
C ARG A 147 1.80 -12.41 -10.40
N MET A 148 0.79 -13.12 -10.88
CA MET A 148 -0.29 -13.64 -10.07
C MET A 148 0.22 -14.72 -9.11
N ILE A 149 1.05 -15.65 -9.59
CA ILE A 149 1.63 -16.69 -8.72
C ILE A 149 2.56 -16.07 -7.68
N ALA A 150 3.42 -15.11 -8.06
CA ALA A 150 4.31 -14.44 -7.09
C ALA A 150 3.52 -13.68 -6.03
N GLY A 151 2.48 -12.94 -6.42
CA GLY A 151 1.57 -12.25 -5.50
C GLY A 151 0.83 -13.23 -4.57
N ALA A 152 0.33 -14.33 -5.11
CA ALA A 152 -0.36 -15.38 -4.35
C ALA A 152 0.58 -16.08 -3.37
N ALA A 153 1.80 -16.46 -3.79
CA ALA A 153 2.81 -17.09 -2.95
C ALA A 153 3.23 -16.17 -1.80
N LEU A 154 3.50 -14.90 -2.10
CA LEU A 154 3.88 -13.91 -1.09
C LEU A 154 2.75 -13.65 -0.10
N THR A 155 1.50 -13.59 -0.59
CA THR A 155 0.30 -13.50 0.26
C THR A 155 0.20 -14.71 1.19
N LEU A 156 0.36 -15.92 0.65
CA LEU A 156 0.26 -17.15 1.42
C LEU A 156 1.30 -17.18 2.54
N VAL A 157 2.56 -16.89 2.21
CA VAL A 157 3.66 -16.80 3.20
C VAL A 157 3.31 -15.81 4.30
N VAL A 158 2.90 -14.59 3.95
CA VAL A 158 2.53 -13.54 4.91
C VAL A 158 1.33 -13.96 5.76
N THR A 159 0.32 -14.60 5.16
CA THR A 159 -0.89 -15.05 5.86
C THR A 159 -0.57 -16.15 6.87
N MET A 160 0.28 -17.11 6.51
CA MET A 160 0.72 -18.19 7.41
C MET A 160 1.55 -17.65 8.57
N LEU A 161 2.40 -16.66 8.31
CA LEU A 161 3.13 -15.96 9.36
C LEU A 161 2.14 -15.25 10.30
N ALA A 162 1.21 -14.45 9.76
CA ALA A 162 0.32 -13.60 10.54
C ALA A 162 -0.63 -14.35 11.50
N SER A 163 -1.09 -15.55 11.14
CA SER A 163 -2.06 -16.30 11.96
C SER A 163 -1.53 -16.79 13.32
N THR A 164 -0.25 -16.57 13.64
CA THR A 164 0.39 -17.10 14.85
C THR A 164 0.90 -16.03 15.83
N VAL A 165 0.74 -14.72 15.54
CA VAL A 165 1.62 -13.69 16.14
C VAL A 165 0.88 -12.53 16.86
N GLY A 166 -0.43 -12.66 17.12
CA GLY A 166 -1.22 -11.67 17.87
C GLY A 166 -1.63 -10.41 17.07
N GLU A 167 -2.40 -9.51 17.69
CA GLU A 167 -3.04 -8.34 17.03
C GLU A 167 -2.05 -7.39 16.36
N ARG A 168 -0.91 -7.16 17.01
CA ARG A 168 0.06 -6.18 16.58
C ARG A 168 0.76 -6.60 15.29
N TRP A 169 1.29 -7.82 15.27
CA TRP A 169 1.88 -8.40 14.08
C TRP A 169 0.84 -8.65 12.99
N SER A 170 -0.40 -8.98 13.37
CA SER A 170 -1.51 -9.08 12.40
C SER A 170 -1.71 -7.75 11.65
N GLY A 171 -1.69 -6.62 12.37
CA GLY A 171 -1.76 -5.29 11.77
C GLY A 171 -0.53 -4.93 10.93
N LEU A 172 0.69 -5.16 11.42
CA LEU A 172 1.93 -4.89 10.68
C LEU A 172 2.01 -5.71 9.37
N LEU A 173 1.73 -7.01 9.45
CA LEU A 173 1.77 -7.93 8.31
C LEU A 173 0.62 -7.69 7.33
N ALA A 174 -0.52 -7.15 7.77
CA ALA A 174 -1.57 -6.75 6.85
C ALA A 174 -1.08 -5.71 5.82
N VAL A 175 -0.16 -4.82 6.24
CA VAL A 175 0.44 -3.77 5.38
C VAL A 175 1.77 -4.22 4.76
N PHE A 176 2.04 -5.53 4.75
CA PHE A 176 3.20 -6.07 4.03
C PHE A 176 3.12 -5.67 2.54
N PRO A 177 4.23 -5.26 1.90
CA PRO A 177 4.25 -4.68 0.56
C PRO A 177 4.06 -5.72 -0.56
N VAL A 178 3.02 -6.59 -0.50
CA VAL A 178 2.76 -7.61 -1.53
C VAL A 178 2.51 -6.95 -2.88
N LEU A 179 1.48 -6.08 -2.95
CA LEU A 179 1.12 -5.36 -4.17
C LEU A 179 2.26 -4.45 -4.62
N GLY A 180 2.89 -3.73 -3.67
CA GLY A 180 4.02 -2.85 -3.95
C GLY A 180 5.18 -3.59 -4.61
N SER A 181 5.56 -4.76 -4.08
CA SER A 181 6.65 -5.58 -4.62
C SER A 181 6.34 -6.09 -6.03
N VAL A 182 5.18 -6.71 -6.22
CA VAL A 182 4.79 -7.27 -7.54
C VAL A 182 4.63 -6.15 -8.58
N MET A 183 4.06 -5.01 -8.19
CA MET A 183 3.91 -3.88 -9.10
C MET A 183 5.26 -3.27 -9.44
N ALA A 184 6.14 -3.06 -8.46
CA ALA A 184 7.45 -2.43 -8.65
C ALA A 184 8.39 -3.29 -9.51
N VAL A 185 8.52 -4.58 -9.21
CA VAL A 185 9.40 -5.49 -9.95
C VAL A 185 9.02 -5.55 -11.42
N PHE A 186 7.74 -5.81 -11.69
CA PHE A 186 7.28 -5.95 -13.07
C PHE A 186 7.25 -4.61 -13.81
N SER A 187 6.93 -3.53 -13.11
CA SER A 187 7.05 -2.17 -13.64
C SER A 187 8.48 -1.88 -14.09
N GLN A 188 9.47 -2.19 -13.24
CA GLN A 188 10.87 -1.94 -13.55
C GLN A 188 11.34 -2.78 -14.73
N GLN A 189 10.96 -4.07 -14.77
CA GLN A 189 11.31 -4.97 -15.87
C GLN A 189 10.69 -4.57 -17.21
N THR A 190 9.50 -3.98 -17.21
CA THR A 190 8.72 -3.77 -18.44
C THR A 190 8.74 -2.32 -18.93
N ARG A 191 8.86 -1.36 -18.03
CA ARG A 191 8.77 0.09 -18.31
C ARG A 191 9.93 0.90 -17.71
N GLY A 192 10.85 0.23 -17.00
CA GLY A 192 12.02 0.87 -16.43
C GLY A 192 11.81 1.57 -15.08
N PRO A 193 12.90 2.11 -14.52
CA PRO A 193 12.91 2.64 -13.15
C PRO A 193 12.16 3.96 -12.98
N ALA A 194 12.10 4.82 -14.00
CA ALA A 194 11.36 6.07 -13.95
C ALA A 194 9.84 5.85 -13.83
N PHE A 195 9.29 4.93 -14.63
CA PHE A 195 7.87 4.53 -14.54
C PHE A 195 7.56 3.93 -13.17
N THR A 196 8.48 3.13 -12.62
CA THR A 196 8.34 2.49 -11.31
C THR A 196 8.33 3.50 -10.17
N ALA A 197 9.20 4.50 -10.21
CA ALA A 197 9.19 5.58 -9.23
C ALA A 197 7.89 6.42 -9.30
N ALA A 198 7.37 6.72 -10.50
CA ALA A 198 6.09 7.40 -10.65
C ALA A 198 4.91 6.57 -10.09
N LEU A 199 4.90 5.27 -10.36
CA LEU A 199 3.93 4.31 -9.84
C LEU A 199 3.95 4.24 -8.30
N LEU A 200 5.14 4.09 -7.71
CA LEU A 200 5.29 4.00 -6.26
C LEU A 200 5.02 5.33 -5.55
N ARG A 201 5.35 6.46 -6.18
CA ARG A 201 4.97 7.79 -5.69
C ARG A 201 3.46 7.95 -5.66
N ALA A 202 2.77 7.57 -6.74
CA ALA A 202 1.32 7.60 -6.77
C ALA A 202 0.68 6.62 -5.78
N THR A 203 1.33 5.48 -5.52
CA THR A 203 0.94 4.54 -4.46
C THR A 203 1.00 5.21 -3.09
N ALA A 204 2.09 5.91 -2.78
CA ALA A 204 2.19 6.69 -1.53
C ALA A 204 1.08 7.75 -1.42
N THR A 205 0.66 8.38 -2.51
CA THR A 205 -0.49 9.30 -2.50
C THR A 205 -1.83 8.58 -2.34
N GLY A 206 -1.98 7.35 -2.85
CA GLY A 206 -3.19 6.54 -2.59
C GLY A 206 -3.30 6.14 -1.11
N MET A 207 -2.17 6.00 -0.41
CA MET A 207 -2.13 5.56 0.98
C MET A 207 -2.82 6.53 1.97
N TYR A 208 -3.10 7.78 1.61
CA TYR A 208 -3.95 8.66 2.42
C TYR A 208 -5.36 8.03 2.66
N SER A 209 -5.92 7.36 1.65
CA SER A 209 -7.18 6.61 1.81
C SER A 209 -7.03 5.44 2.78
N PHE A 210 -5.91 4.72 2.70
CA PHE A 210 -5.58 3.65 3.63
C PHE A 210 -5.41 4.14 5.08
N SER A 211 -4.75 5.28 5.32
CA SER A 211 -4.68 5.90 6.65
C SER A 211 -6.06 6.21 7.19
N ALA A 212 -6.88 6.86 6.37
CA ALA A 212 -8.21 7.29 6.77
C ALA A 212 -9.08 6.07 7.13
N PHE A 213 -8.98 4.99 6.34
CA PHE A 213 -9.61 3.71 6.65
C PHE A 213 -9.19 3.18 8.02
N CYS A 214 -7.88 3.01 8.26
CA CYS A 214 -7.40 2.41 9.51
C CYS A 214 -7.72 3.26 10.74
N LEU A 215 -7.61 4.59 10.63
CA LEU A 215 -7.95 5.52 11.71
C LEU A 215 -9.44 5.44 12.06
N VAL A 216 -10.32 5.53 11.06
CA VAL A 216 -11.76 5.45 11.28
C VAL A 216 -12.15 4.08 11.82
N LEU A 217 -11.54 3.01 11.29
CA LEU A 217 -11.81 1.66 11.77
C LEU A 217 -11.43 1.50 13.26
N ALA A 218 -10.23 1.96 13.64
CA ALA A 218 -9.77 1.92 15.03
C ALA A 218 -10.70 2.70 15.99
N LEU A 219 -11.28 3.81 15.53
CA LEU A 219 -12.16 4.67 16.33
C LEU A 219 -13.61 4.17 16.40
N THR A 220 -14.12 3.60 15.31
CA THR A 220 -15.55 3.32 15.16
C THR A 220 -15.93 1.89 15.48
N VAL A 221 -15.04 0.92 15.25
CA VAL A 221 -15.32 -0.50 15.51
C VAL A 221 -15.60 -0.80 16.99
N PRO A 222 -14.92 -0.20 17.97
CA PRO A 222 -15.24 -0.44 19.39
C PRO A 222 -16.67 -0.06 19.78
N GLY A 223 -17.27 0.96 19.13
CA GLY A 223 -18.62 1.44 19.44
C GLY A 223 -19.71 0.92 18.48
N LEU A 224 -19.41 0.78 17.19
CA LEU A 224 -20.36 0.41 16.14
C LEU A 224 -20.25 -1.06 15.70
N GLY A 225 -19.30 -1.81 16.26
CA GLY A 225 -19.01 -3.19 15.83
C GLY A 225 -18.72 -3.28 14.33
N PHE A 226 -19.39 -4.19 13.64
CA PHE A 226 -19.23 -4.37 12.19
C PHE A 226 -19.68 -3.15 11.37
N GLY A 227 -20.56 -2.30 11.91
CA GLY A 227 -20.97 -1.05 11.25
C GLY A 227 -19.80 -0.09 11.02
N GLY A 228 -18.77 -0.14 11.87
CA GLY A 228 -17.55 0.66 11.74
C GLY A 228 -16.78 0.39 10.44
N PHE A 229 -16.85 -0.83 9.89
CA PHE A 229 -16.25 -1.15 8.59
C PHE A 229 -16.91 -0.39 7.45
N GLY A 230 -18.24 -0.24 7.47
CA GLY A 230 -18.97 0.54 6.48
C GLY A 230 -18.55 2.00 6.49
N VAL A 231 -18.44 2.60 7.69
CA VAL A 231 -17.98 3.98 7.87
C VAL A 231 -16.52 4.13 7.39
N ALA A 232 -15.64 3.20 7.75
CA ALA A 232 -14.23 3.22 7.34
C ALA A 232 -14.08 3.14 5.82
N VAL A 233 -14.84 2.27 5.14
CA VAL A 233 -14.85 2.18 3.67
C VAL A 233 -15.35 3.48 3.04
N ALA A 234 -16.45 4.05 3.55
CA ALA A 234 -17.00 5.30 3.03
C ALA A 234 -15.99 6.45 3.14
N VAL A 235 -15.32 6.59 4.28
CA VAL A 235 -14.29 7.62 4.49
C VAL A 235 -13.07 7.36 3.60
N SER A 236 -12.63 6.10 3.44
CA SER A 236 -11.54 5.75 2.54
C SER A 236 -11.82 6.17 1.09
N VAL A 237 -13.04 5.92 0.61
CA VAL A 237 -13.46 6.28 -0.75
C VAL A 237 -13.59 7.80 -0.89
N ALA A 238 -14.12 8.50 0.11
CA ALA A 238 -14.17 9.96 0.12
C ALA A 238 -12.76 10.57 0.07
N MET A 239 -11.83 10.07 0.89
CA MET A 239 -10.43 10.50 0.90
C MET A 239 -9.73 10.20 -0.43
N LEU A 240 -10.10 9.09 -1.09
CA LEU A 240 -9.61 8.79 -2.43
C LEU A 240 -10.09 9.89 -3.40
N GLY A 241 -11.37 10.26 -3.37
CA GLY A 241 -11.91 11.38 -4.14
C GLY A 241 -11.18 12.72 -3.90
N VAL A 242 -10.89 13.05 -2.64
CA VAL A 242 -10.15 14.26 -2.26
C VAL A 242 -8.74 14.25 -2.85
N THR A 243 -7.99 13.17 -2.68
CA THR A 243 -6.63 13.08 -3.24
C THR A 243 -6.62 13.18 -4.78
N ARG A 244 -7.63 12.64 -5.47
CA ARG A 244 -7.79 12.83 -6.92
C ARG A 244 -7.97 14.30 -7.29
N GLN A 245 -8.83 15.02 -6.58
CA GLN A 245 -9.10 16.43 -6.85
C GLN A 245 -7.87 17.30 -6.60
N LEU A 246 -7.13 17.02 -5.53
CA LEU A 246 -5.88 17.73 -5.22
C LEU A 246 -4.79 17.47 -6.26
N LEU A 247 -4.69 16.24 -6.78
CA LEU A 247 -3.77 15.90 -7.86
C LEU A 247 -4.19 16.45 -9.23
N ALA A 248 -5.48 16.72 -9.44
CA ALA A 248 -6.02 17.27 -10.69
C ALA A 248 -5.95 18.80 -10.78
N LYS A 249 -5.72 19.51 -9.67
CA LYS A 249 -5.57 20.98 -9.69
C LYS A 249 -4.25 21.36 -10.39
N PRO A 250 -4.29 22.20 -11.45
CA PRO A 250 -3.08 22.76 -12.04
C PRO A 250 -2.27 23.51 -10.98
N ALA A 251 -0.94 23.40 -11.02
CA ALA A 251 -0.09 24.26 -10.21
C ALA A 251 -0.41 25.73 -10.56
N PRO A 252 -0.54 26.64 -9.57
CA PRO A 252 -0.69 28.05 -9.86
C PRO A 252 0.48 28.51 -10.74
N ALA A 253 0.17 29.23 -11.82
CA ALA A 253 1.17 29.76 -12.73
C ALA A 253 2.21 30.58 -11.93
N PRO A 254 3.51 30.44 -12.20
CA PRO A 254 4.50 31.27 -11.53
C PRO A 254 4.16 32.74 -11.80
N SER A 255 4.03 33.53 -10.74
CA SER A 255 3.86 34.97 -10.83
C SER A 255 5.06 35.54 -11.58
N THR A 256 4.81 36.02 -12.80
CA THR A 256 5.77 36.83 -13.54
C THR A 256 5.88 38.17 -12.82
N ASN A 257 6.93 38.34 -12.02
CA ASN A 257 7.44 39.65 -11.62
C ASN A 257 8.62 40.01 -12.52
#